data_AF-A0A939WX13-F1
#
_entry.id   AF-A0A939WX13-F1
#
_cell.length_a   1.000
_cell.length_b   1.000
_cell.length_c   1.000
_cell.angle_alpha   90.00
_cell.angle_beta   90.00
_cell.angle_gamma   90.00
#
_symmetry.space_group_name_H-M   'P 1'
#
loop_
_entity.id
_entity.type
_entity.pdbx_description
1 polymer ?
#
loop_
_entity_poly.entity_id
_entity_poly.type
_entity_poly.pdbx_seq_one_letter_code
_entity_poly.pdbx_strand_id
1 'polypeptide(L)'
;MEYNKAMEMEENNKYSQLNSVIELVQRYGKEEFSKLDSFLATTCLDYSKEKTRIYKEHDIDNADRFNFFESISDKWYRENFHSDVLYTILNPDTKEIGRKYFMQEFVKFLNIEDRFDCNKDCEVIKEQPTGLIAWEENGQKIEKPGYIDLLIKNESQAIIIENKINYAPDMENQLVRYMKYVEDALDIKEYTVVYLTLTGDKEPPLGSYSKDFKKYADNLHDERILKKV
;
A
#
# COMPACT_ATOMS: atom_id res chain seq x y z
N MET A 1 -22.57 57.30 -61.28
CA MET A 1 -21.36 56.72 -60.66
C MET A 1 -21.22 57.12 -59.18
N GLU A 2 -21.55 58.36 -58.80
CA GLU A 2 -21.54 58.80 -57.38
C GLU A 2 -22.65 58.18 -56.51
N TYR A 3 -23.86 57.98 -57.05
CA TYR A 3 -24.98 57.37 -56.31
C TYR A 3 -24.67 55.95 -55.80
N ASN A 4 -24.02 55.12 -56.63
CA ASN A 4 -23.66 53.75 -56.24
C ASN A 4 -22.55 53.73 -55.17
N LYS A 5 -21.60 54.69 -55.20
CA LYS A 5 -20.58 54.83 -54.16
C LYS A 5 -21.15 55.27 -52.81
N ALA A 6 -22.16 56.15 -52.83
CA ALA A 6 -22.82 56.60 -51.61
C ALA A 6 -23.62 55.45 -50.95
N MET A 7 -24.33 54.63 -51.74
CA MET A 7 -25.01 53.44 -51.22
C MET A 7 -24.03 52.38 -50.69
N GLU A 8 -22.93 52.10 -51.41
CA GLU A 8 -21.89 51.18 -50.92
C GLU A 8 -21.22 51.68 -49.63
N MET A 9 -20.97 52.99 -49.50
CA MET A 9 -20.45 53.57 -48.26
C MET A 9 -21.44 53.47 -47.09
N GLU A 10 -22.73 53.67 -47.35
CA GLU A 10 -23.77 53.55 -46.33
C GLU A 10 -24.00 52.10 -45.90
N GLU A 11 -23.97 51.14 -46.83
CA GLU A 11 -24.01 49.71 -46.52
C GLU A 11 -22.77 49.28 -45.72
N ASN A 12 -21.57 49.65 -46.16
CA ASN A 12 -20.34 49.32 -45.43
C ASN A 12 -20.32 49.91 -44.01
N ASN A 13 -20.88 51.10 -43.81
CA ASN A 13 -21.03 51.71 -42.48
C ASN A 13 -22.01 50.90 -41.60
N LYS A 14 -23.15 50.47 -42.16
CA LYS A 14 -24.11 49.60 -41.44
C LYS A 14 -23.50 48.25 -41.07
N TYR A 15 -22.73 47.62 -41.97
CA TYR A 15 -22.01 46.37 -41.68
C TYR A 15 -20.95 46.56 -40.59
N SER A 16 -20.18 47.66 -40.63
CA SER A 16 -19.20 47.97 -39.58
C SER A 16 -19.85 48.20 -38.21
N GLN A 17 -21.00 48.88 -38.16
CA GLN A 17 -21.76 49.08 -36.92
C GLN A 17 -22.29 47.76 -36.38
N LEU A 18 -22.85 46.90 -37.24
CA LEU A 18 -23.34 45.58 -36.84
C LEU A 18 -22.22 44.70 -36.27
N ASN A 19 -21.05 44.67 -36.90
CA ASN A 19 -19.89 43.93 -36.40
C ASN A 19 -19.41 44.45 -35.04
N SER A 20 -19.40 45.77 -34.84
CA SER A 20 -19.02 46.35 -33.54
C SER A 20 -19.99 45.95 -32.42
N VAL A 21 -21.29 45.84 -32.72
CA VAL A 21 -22.30 45.37 -31.76
C VAL A 21 -22.12 43.89 -31.47
N ILE A 22 -21.83 43.07 -32.50
CA ILE A 22 -21.56 41.64 -32.33
C ILE A 22 -20.32 41.41 -31.46
N GLU A 23 -19.23 42.14 -31.70
CA GLU A 23 -18.01 42.07 -30.88
C GLU A 23 -18.26 42.50 -29.43
N LEU A 24 -19.09 43.54 -29.22
CA LEU A 24 -19.47 43.98 -27.89
C LEU A 24 -20.26 42.89 -27.16
N VAL A 25 -21.27 42.30 -27.81
CA VAL A 25 -22.09 41.21 -27.24
C VAL A 25 -21.24 39.98 -26.93
N GLN A 26 -20.32 39.60 -27.81
CA GLN A 26 -19.39 38.50 -27.58
C GLN A 26 -18.45 38.77 -26.39
N ARG A 27 -17.94 40.00 -26.27
CA ARG A 27 -17.05 40.41 -25.17
C ARG A 27 -17.78 40.41 -23.83
N TYR A 28 -18.96 41.03 -23.75
CA TYR A 28 -19.79 41.00 -22.54
C TYR A 28 -20.18 39.57 -22.17
N GLY A 29 -20.59 38.75 -23.13
CA GLY A 29 -20.86 37.33 -22.90
C GLY A 29 -19.66 36.62 -22.29
N LYS A 30 -18.47 36.79 -22.87
CA LYS A 30 -17.23 36.17 -22.38
C LYS A 30 -16.83 36.65 -20.97
N GLU A 31 -17.01 37.94 -20.68
CA GLU A 31 -16.73 38.50 -19.35
C GLU A 31 -17.70 37.93 -18.30
N GLU A 32 -19.00 37.83 -18.61
CA GLU A 32 -20.00 37.23 -17.72
C GLU A 32 -19.74 35.72 -17.51
N PHE A 33 -19.38 34.97 -18.56
CA PHE A 33 -18.98 33.57 -18.42
C PHE A 33 -17.73 33.42 -17.56
N SER A 34 -16.72 34.29 -17.73
CA SER A 34 -15.51 34.26 -16.90
C SER A 34 -15.80 34.55 -15.42
N LYS A 35 -16.76 35.43 -15.12
CA LYS A 35 -17.22 35.69 -13.75
C LYS A 35 -17.93 34.48 -13.17
N LEU A 36 -18.79 33.83 -13.97
CA LEU A 36 -19.48 32.61 -13.56
C LEU A 36 -18.49 31.46 -13.28
N ASP A 37 -17.51 31.26 -14.15
CA ASP A 37 -16.45 30.26 -13.97
C ASP A 37 -15.62 30.54 -12.71
N SER A 38 -15.26 31.80 -12.48
CA SER A 38 -14.54 32.21 -11.26
C SER A 38 -15.39 31.97 -10.01
N PHE A 39 -16.69 32.26 -10.07
CA PHE A 39 -17.62 32.03 -8.97
C PHE A 39 -17.79 30.53 -8.68
N LEU A 40 -17.94 29.71 -9.72
CA LEU A 40 -18.02 28.25 -9.60
C LEU A 40 -16.72 27.67 -9.03
N ALA A 41 -15.57 28.11 -9.53
CA ALA A 41 -14.27 27.67 -9.02
C ALA A 41 -14.09 28.02 -7.54
N THR A 42 -14.45 29.23 -7.14
CA THR A 42 -14.39 29.68 -5.73
C THR A 42 -15.35 28.87 -4.86
N THR A 43 -16.60 28.70 -5.32
CA THR A 43 -17.61 27.91 -4.61
C THR A 43 -17.19 26.45 -4.44
N CYS A 44 -16.62 25.82 -5.48
CA CYS A 44 -16.09 24.47 -5.43
C CYS A 44 -14.91 24.36 -4.45
N LEU A 45 -14.03 25.37 -4.42
CA LEU A 45 -12.91 25.43 -3.49
C LEU A 45 -13.40 25.52 -2.04
N ASP A 46 -14.39 26.38 -1.78
CA ASP A 46 -14.96 26.58 -0.45
C ASP A 46 -15.73 25.34 0.00
N TYR A 47 -16.51 24.72 -0.89
CA TYR A 47 -17.14 23.42 -0.64
C TYR A 47 -16.10 22.34 -0.33
N SER A 48 -15.00 22.27 -1.08
CA SER A 48 -13.94 21.29 -0.83
C SER A 48 -13.26 21.52 0.52
N LYS A 49 -13.02 22.78 0.91
CA LYS A 49 -12.45 23.12 2.21
C LYS A 49 -13.40 22.75 3.34
N GLU A 50 -14.67 23.07 3.19
CA GLU A 50 -15.69 22.80 4.19
C GLU A 50 -15.94 21.29 4.34
N LYS A 51 -15.97 20.56 3.22
CA LYS A 51 -15.99 19.09 3.22
C LYS A 51 -14.79 18.54 3.98
N THR A 52 -13.56 18.95 3.66
CA THR A 52 -12.36 18.51 4.39
C THR A 52 -12.41 18.89 5.87
N ARG A 53 -12.97 20.06 6.21
CA ARG A 53 -13.14 20.52 7.61
C ARG A 53 -14.10 19.61 8.37
N ILE A 54 -15.27 19.34 7.81
CA ILE A 54 -16.29 18.44 8.38
C ILE A 54 -15.74 17.02 8.51
N TYR A 55 -15.01 16.54 7.49
CA TYR A 55 -14.39 15.21 7.51
C TYR A 55 -13.35 15.08 8.62
N LYS A 56 -12.58 16.14 8.92
CA LYS A 56 -11.64 16.16 10.05
C LYS A 56 -12.32 16.35 11.40
N GLU A 57 -13.33 17.23 11.47
CA GLU A 57 -14.07 17.51 12.72
C GLU A 57 -14.85 16.29 13.21
N HIS A 58 -15.42 15.52 12.28
CA HIS A 58 -16.20 14.32 12.57
C HIS A 58 -15.42 13.02 12.31
N ASP A 59 -14.11 13.12 12.07
CA ASP A 59 -13.22 11.99 11.82
C ASP A 59 -13.72 10.99 10.76
N ILE A 60 -14.42 11.50 9.73
CA ILE A 60 -15.16 10.68 8.74
C ILE A 60 -14.22 9.80 7.92
N ASP A 61 -12.99 10.26 7.64
CA ASP A 61 -11.97 9.46 6.94
C ASP A 61 -11.50 8.24 7.77
N ASN A 62 -11.68 8.29 9.11
CA ASN A 62 -11.40 7.19 10.04
C ASN A 62 -12.69 6.48 10.52
N ALA A 63 -13.86 7.10 10.40
CA ALA A 63 -15.15 6.51 10.80
C ALA A 63 -15.49 5.24 10.02
N ASP A 64 -15.05 5.15 8.76
CA ASP A 64 -15.16 3.95 7.91
C ASP A 64 -13.93 3.01 8.00
N ARG A 65 -12.86 3.42 8.68
CA ARG A 65 -11.67 2.60 8.93
C ARG A 65 -11.67 2.14 10.39
N PHE A 66 -12.68 1.37 10.77
CA PHE A 66 -12.57 0.56 11.98
C PHE A 66 -11.43 -0.46 11.80
N ASN A 67 -10.21 -0.02 12.06
CA ASN A 67 -9.04 -0.85 12.14
C ASN A 67 -8.97 -1.35 13.58
N PHE A 68 -9.54 -2.53 13.82
CA PHE A 68 -9.55 -3.10 15.16
C PHE A 68 -8.12 -3.25 15.72
N PHE A 69 -7.10 -3.36 14.85
CA PHE A 69 -5.70 -3.38 15.24
C PHE A 69 -5.22 -2.06 15.86
N GLU A 70 -5.66 -0.90 15.35
CA GLU A 70 -5.39 0.41 15.96
C GLU A 70 -6.16 0.57 17.28
N SER A 71 -7.41 0.08 17.32
CA SER A 71 -8.25 0.17 18.52
C SER A 71 -7.72 -0.65 19.71
N ILE A 72 -6.82 -1.60 19.47
CA ILE A 72 -6.16 -2.42 20.51
C ILE A 72 -4.65 -2.20 20.59
N SER A 73 -4.07 -1.37 19.71
CA SER A 73 -2.62 -1.07 19.70
C SER A 73 -2.21 -0.22 20.91
N ASP A 74 -3.10 0.59 21.47
CA ASP A 74 -2.83 1.41 22.67
C ASP A 74 -2.43 0.59 23.92
N LYS A 75 -2.60 -0.74 23.87
CA LYS A 75 -2.04 -1.69 24.86
C LYS A 75 -0.65 -2.22 24.45
N TRP A 76 0.17 -1.34 23.87
CA TRP A 76 1.57 -1.41 23.42
C TRP A 76 2.52 -2.35 24.21
N TYR A 77 2.32 -3.67 24.20
CA TYR A 77 3.35 -4.62 24.68
C TYR A 77 3.25 -6.05 24.15
N ARG A 78 2.55 -6.27 23.04
CA ARG A 78 2.62 -7.57 22.36
C ARG A 78 3.01 -7.32 20.92
N GLU A 79 4.31 -7.22 20.67
CA GLU A 79 4.93 -7.27 19.34
C GLU A 79 4.32 -8.41 18.50
N ASN A 80 4.01 -9.53 19.16
CA ASN A 80 3.41 -10.72 18.56
C ASN A 80 1.91 -10.60 18.27
N PHE A 81 1.21 -9.55 18.72
CA PHE A 81 -0.25 -9.47 18.64
C PHE A 81 -0.77 -9.37 17.21
N HIS A 82 -0.08 -8.60 16.35
CA HIS A 82 -0.48 -8.52 14.95
C HIS A 82 -0.31 -9.88 14.25
N SER A 83 0.76 -10.60 14.60
CA SER A 83 0.99 -11.97 14.12
C SER A 83 -0.04 -12.96 14.68
N ASP A 84 -0.50 -12.77 15.92
CA ASP A 84 -1.62 -13.55 16.51
C ASP A 84 -2.89 -13.39 15.69
N VAL A 85 -3.24 -12.16 15.30
CA VAL A 85 -4.42 -11.90 14.48
C VAL A 85 -4.27 -12.54 13.10
N LEU A 86 -3.13 -12.32 12.43
CA LEU A 86 -2.90 -12.88 11.10
C LEU A 86 -2.98 -14.40 11.14
N TYR A 87 -2.35 -15.04 12.13
CA TYR A 87 -2.48 -16.48 12.37
C TYR A 87 -3.94 -16.90 12.56
N THR A 88 -4.69 -16.20 13.40
CA THR A 88 -6.10 -16.51 13.73
C THR A 88 -6.99 -16.47 12.48
N ILE A 89 -6.77 -15.50 11.59
CA ILE A 89 -7.57 -15.33 10.36
C ILE A 89 -7.13 -16.30 9.26
N LEU A 90 -5.81 -16.43 9.06
CA LEU A 90 -5.24 -17.17 7.93
C LEU A 90 -5.15 -18.68 8.17
N ASN A 91 -5.06 -19.12 9.44
CA ASN A 91 -5.07 -20.54 9.75
C ASN A 91 -6.50 -21.10 9.64
N PRO A 92 -6.78 -22.01 8.68
CA PRO A 92 -8.11 -22.58 8.48
C PRO A 92 -8.61 -23.42 9.67
N ASP A 93 -7.72 -23.86 10.56
CA ASP A 93 -8.06 -24.68 11.72
C ASP A 93 -8.51 -23.85 12.94
N THR A 94 -8.45 -22.52 12.86
CA THR A 94 -8.98 -21.64 13.90
C THR A 94 -10.50 -21.72 13.90
N LYS A 95 -11.10 -22.32 14.94
CA LYS A 95 -12.52 -22.70 14.97
C LYS A 95 -13.47 -21.52 14.69
N GLU A 96 -13.21 -20.39 15.35
CA GLU A 96 -14.10 -19.23 15.37
C GLU A 96 -14.16 -18.54 14.01
N ILE A 97 -13.01 -18.31 13.38
CA ILE A 97 -12.90 -17.45 12.18
C ILE A 97 -12.05 -18.06 11.05
N GLY A 98 -11.15 -19.00 11.35
CA GLY A 98 -10.26 -19.61 10.36
C GLY A 98 -11.03 -20.30 9.25
N ARG A 99 -10.87 -19.83 8.02
CA ARG A 99 -11.50 -20.41 6.83
C ARG A 99 -10.51 -20.36 5.67
N LYS A 100 -10.48 -21.42 4.85
CA LYS A 100 -9.61 -21.52 3.67
C LYS A 100 -9.73 -20.30 2.73
N TYR A 101 -10.93 -19.73 2.62
CA TYR A 101 -11.20 -18.54 1.82
C TYR A 101 -10.38 -17.30 2.24
N PHE A 102 -10.11 -17.10 3.54
CA PHE A 102 -9.31 -15.95 3.98
C PHE A 102 -7.86 -16.05 3.49
N MET A 103 -7.28 -17.24 3.52
CA MET A 103 -5.95 -17.48 2.95
C MET A 103 -5.95 -17.26 1.43
N GLN A 104 -7.00 -17.70 0.72
CA GLN A 104 -7.14 -17.49 -0.72
C GLN A 104 -7.23 -16.00 -1.08
N GLU A 105 -8.05 -15.23 -0.36
CA GLU A 105 -8.15 -13.78 -0.58
C GLU A 105 -6.88 -13.05 -0.18
N PHE A 106 -6.17 -13.52 0.85
CA PHE A 106 -4.86 -12.96 1.21
C PHE A 106 -3.82 -13.18 0.11
N VAL A 107 -3.71 -14.41 -0.40
CA VAL A 107 -2.81 -14.74 -1.52
C VAL A 107 -3.14 -13.93 -2.79
N LYS A 108 -4.43 -13.75 -3.07
CA LYS A 108 -4.92 -12.90 -4.15
C LYS A 108 -4.62 -11.42 -3.94
N PHE A 109 -4.82 -10.91 -2.73
CA PHE A 109 -4.49 -9.53 -2.37
C PHE A 109 -2.99 -9.24 -2.57
N LEU A 110 -2.13 -10.21 -2.26
CA LEU A 110 -0.69 -10.11 -2.51
C LEU A 110 -0.32 -10.24 -4.00
N ASN A 111 -1.24 -10.68 -4.86
CA ASN A 111 -1.02 -11.01 -6.26
C ASN A 111 0.12 -12.04 -6.42
N ILE A 112 -0.01 -13.18 -5.71
CA ILE A 112 0.94 -14.30 -5.72
C ILE A 112 0.25 -15.66 -5.96
N GLU A 113 -0.94 -15.65 -6.56
CA GLU A 113 -1.71 -16.88 -6.86
C GLU A 113 -0.96 -17.86 -7.76
N ASP A 114 -0.01 -17.37 -8.57
CA ASP A 114 0.87 -18.18 -9.41
C ASP A 114 2.04 -18.81 -8.65
N ARG A 115 2.25 -18.42 -7.38
CA ARG A 115 3.41 -18.82 -6.55
C ARG A 115 3.04 -19.64 -5.33
N PHE A 116 1.76 -19.64 -4.95
CA PHE A 116 1.26 -20.40 -3.82
C PHE A 116 -0.12 -20.99 -4.10
N ASP A 117 -0.18 -22.32 -4.22
CA ASP A 117 -1.45 -23.03 -4.43
C ASP A 117 -2.16 -23.29 -3.10
N CYS A 118 -3.15 -22.45 -2.79
CA CYS A 118 -4.00 -22.62 -1.61
C CYS A 118 -4.87 -23.89 -1.65
N ASN A 119 -4.97 -24.61 -2.77
CA ASN A 119 -5.78 -25.82 -2.83
C ASN A 119 -5.10 -27.01 -2.17
N LYS A 120 -3.76 -27.03 -2.15
CA LYS A 120 -2.95 -28.02 -1.42
C LYS A 120 -3.22 -27.96 0.08
N ASP A 121 -2.85 -29.03 0.78
CA ASP A 121 -2.84 -29.02 2.23
C ASP A 121 -1.74 -28.07 2.71
N CYS A 122 -2.17 -27.06 3.48
CA CYS A 122 -1.31 -25.98 3.96
C CYS A 122 -1.26 -25.99 5.48
N GLU A 123 -0.08 -25.67 6.01
CA GLU A 123 0.16 -25.43 7.42
C GLU A 123 0.44 -23.95 7.63
N VAL A 124 -0.15 -23.35 8.66
CA VAL A 124 0.12 -21.98 9.10
C VAL A 124 0.80 -22.06 10.45
N ILE A 125 2.03 -21.57 10.54
CA ILE A 125 2.88 -21.66 11.74
C ILE A 125 3.25 -20.24 12.15
N LYS A 126 2.97 -19.89 13.40
CA LYS A 126 3.38 -18.63 14.01
C LYS A 126 4.67 -18.84 14.81
N GLU A 127 5.57 -17.86 14.78
CA GLU A 127 6.86 -17.91 15.48
C GLU A 127 7.66 -19.17 15.14
N GLN A 128 7.85 -19.44 13.84
CA GLN A 128 8.61 -20.61 13.38
C GLN A 128 10.10 -20.41 13.71
N PRO A 129 10.72 -21.23 14.58
CA PRO A 129 12.13 -21.08 14.91
C PRO A 129 13.03 -21.37 13.69
N THR A 130 14.06 -20.54 13.50
CA THR A 130 15.03 -20.66 12.41
C THR A 130 16.44 -21.01 12.89
N GLY A 131 16.58 -21.38 14.16
CA GLY A 131 17.85 -21.71 14.81
C GLY A 131 18.40 -20.58 15.68
N LEU A 132 19.57 -20.82 16.27
CA LEU A 132 20.23 -19.91 17.19
C LEU A 132 20.99 -18.82 16.44
N ILE A 133 20.91 -17.60 16.97
CA ILE A 133 21.57 -16.42 16.44
C ILE A 133 22.49 -15.90 17.53
N ALA A 134 23.74 -15.61 17.17
CA ALA A 134 24.69 -14.99 18.08
C ALA A 134 24.33 -13.52 18.29
N TRP A 135 24.30 -13.10 19.55
CA TRP A 135 24.09 -11.73 20.00
C TRP A 135 25.22 -11.33 20.95
N GLU A 136 25.46 -10.04 21.05
CA GLU A 136 26.26 -9.46 22.11
C GLU A 136 25.37 -8.67 23.06
N GLU A 137 25.36 -9.07 24.33
CA GLU A 137 24.64 -8.36 25.38
C GLU A 137 25.60 -8.13 26.55
N ASN A 138 25.80 -6.86 26.93
CA ASN A 138 26.75 -6.47 27.99
C ASN A 138 28.19 -7.01 27.78
N GLY A 139 28.65 -7.11 26.53
CA GLY A 139 29.97 -7.63 26.18
C GLY A 139 30.10 -9.16 26.27
N GLN A 140 28.99 -9.88 26.46
CA GLN A 140 28.95 -11.34 26.43
C GLN A 140 28.26 -11.83 25.16
N LYS A 141 28.87 -12.83 24.52
CA LYS A 141 28.26 -13.53 23.40
C LYS A 141 27.21 -14.50 23.94
N ILE A 142 25.96 -14.27 23.58
CA ILE A 142 24.82 -15.12 23.92
C ILE A 142 24.15 -15.61 22.63
N GLU A 143 23.40 -16.70 22.73
CA GLU A 143 22.64 -17.23 21.59
C GLU A 143 21.14 -17.09 21.90
N LYS A 144 20.40 -16.45 20.98
CA LYS A 144 18.93 -16.36 21.06
C LYS A 144 18.33 -16.98 19.79
N PRO A 145 17.20 -17.69 19.90
CA PRO A 145 16.51 -18.21 18.73
C PRO A 145 15.99 -17.07 17.84
N GLY A 146 16.10 -17.25 16.53
CA GLY A 146 15.37 -16.47 15.54
C GLY A 146 14.02 -17.09 15.23
N TYR A 147 13.04 -16.27 14.86
CA TYR A 147 11.68 -16.71 14.54
C TYR A 147 11.17 -16.02 13.29
N ILE A 148 10.52 -16.75 12.39
CA ILE A 148 9.65 -16.16 11.35
C ILE A 148 8.31 -15.83 12.03
N ASP A 149 7.81 -14.61 11.88
CA ASP A 149 6.56 -14.18 12.53
C ASP A 149 5.39 -15.08 12.13
N LEU A 150 5.21 -15.31 10.82
CA LEU A 150 4.23 -16.24 10.28
C LEU A 150 4.78 -16.94 9.03
N LEU A 151 4.73 -18.26 9.03
CA LEU A 151 5.07 -19.11 7.90
C LEU A 151 3.83 -19.86 7.44
N ILE A 152 3.45 -19.66 6.18
CA ILE A 152 2.42 -20.47 5.52
C ILE A 152 3.15 -21.39 4.55
N LYS A 153 2.96 -22.71 4.64
CA LYS A 153 3.63 -23.65 3.74
C LYS A 153 2.72 -24.78 3.29
N ASN A 154 2.96 -25.27 2.08
CA ASN A 154 2.55 -26.60 1.65
C ASN A 154 3.81 -27.45 1.41
N GLU A 155 3.67 -28.63 0.81
CA GLU A 155 4.80 -29.55 0.59
C GLU A 155 5.93 -28.98 -0.28
N SER A 156 5.66 -27.98 -1.12
CA SER A 156 6.61 -27.47 -2.11
C SER A 156 6.77 -25.95 -2.14
N GLN A 157 5.88 -25.21 -1.46
CA GLN A 157 5.78 -23.76 -1.54
C GLN A 157 5.66 -23.13 -0.15
N ALA A 158 6.17 -21.91 0.02
CA ALA A 158 6.04 -21.16 1.27
C ALA A 158 5.77 -19.66 1.07
N ILE A 159 5.07 -19.07 2.04
CA ILE A 159 4.94 -17.63 2.23
C ILE A 159 5.55 -17.32 3.59
N ILE A 160 6.64 -16.55 3.58
CA ILE A 160 7.35 -16.08 4.77
C ILE A 160 6.82 -14.66 5.03
N ILE A 161 6.17 -14.42 6.15
CA ILE A 161 5.64 -13.10 6.50
C ILE A 161 6.46 -12.53 7.65
N GLU A 162 7.07 -11.37 7.41
CA GLU A 162 7.68 -10.53 8.44
C GLU A 162 6.77 -9.33 8.67
N ASN A 163 6.33 -9.17 9.92
CA ASN A 163 5.33 -8.18 10.29
C ASN A 163 5.98 -6.97 10.95
N LYS A 164 5.95 -5.84 10.24
CA LYS A 164 6.49 -4.54 10.68
C LYS A 164 5.41 -3.47 10.83
N ILE A 165 4.14 -3.86 11.02
CA ILE A 165 3.01 -2.94 11.24
C ILE A 165 3.28 -1.98 12.42
N ASN A 166 3.94 -2.46 13.47
CA ASN A 166 4.29 -1.67 14.65
C ASN A 166 5.58 -0.84 14.50
N TYR A 167 6.18 -0.81 13.30
CA TYR A 167 7.46 -0.12 13.04
C TYR A 167 8.66 -0.66 13.85
N ALA A 168 8.60 -1.90 14.36
CA ALA A 168 9.69 -2.53 15.12
C ALA A 168 11.01 -2.55 14.33
N PRO A 169 12.18 -2.33 14.97
CA PRO A 169 13.48 -2.37 14.30
C PRO A 169 13.73 -3.66 13.53
N ASP A 170 14.51 -3.58 12.45
CA ASP A 170 14.93 -4.75 11.70
C ASP A 170 16.08 -5.45 12.40
N MET A 171 15.97 -6.77 12.50
CA MET A 171 17.07 -7.57 12.99
C MET A 171 18.09 -7.80 11.85
N GLU A 172 19.38 -7.78 12.18
CA GLU A 172 20.44 -8.04 11.21
C GLU A 172 20.21 -9.39 10.51
N ASN A 173 20.38 -9.48 9.19
CA ASN A 173 20.26 -10.72 8.40
C ASN A 173 18.93 -11.48 8.54
N GLN A 174 17.87 -10.83 9.01
CA GLN A 174 16.60 -11.47 9.35
C GLN A 174 15.96 -12.21 8.17
N LEU A 175 15.63 -11.48 7.10
CA LEU A 175 14.93 -12.05 5.94
C LEU A 175 15.76 -13.14 5.25
N VAL A 176 17.06 -12.91 5.06
CA VAL A 176 17.95 -13.89 4.41
C VAL A 176 18.15 -15.17 5.24
N ARG A 177 18.07 -15.09 6.58
CA ARG A 177 18.04 -16.29 7.43
C ARG A 177 16.75 -17.08 7.24
N TYR A 178 15.61 -16.41 7.06
CA TYR A 178 14.35 -17.09 6.82
C TYR A 178 14.34 -17.83 5.49
N MET A 179 14.82 -17.17 4.43
CA MET A 179 15.01 -17.78 3.12
C MET A 179 15.91 -19.01 3.22
N LYS A 180 17.06 -18.89 3.91
CA LYS A 180 17.97 -20.01 4.16
C LYS A 180 17.28 -21.15 4.92
N TYR A 181 16.51 -20.85 5.95
CA TYR A 181 15.80 -21.86 6.72
C TYR A 181 14.78 -22.62 5.86
N VAL A 182 13.96 -21.90 5.08
CA VAL A 182 12.97 -22.50 4.19
C VAL A 182 13.63 -23.35 3.09
N GLU A 183 14.72 -22.88 2.48
CA GLU A 183 15.43 -23.66 1.46
C GLU A 183 16.15 -24.86 2.05
N ASP A 184 16.95 -24.68 3.11
CA ASP A 184 17.90 -25.70 3.55
C ASP A 184 17.29 -26.67 4.56
N ALA A 185 16.39 -26.22 5.43
CA ALA A 185 15.79 -27.05 6.49
C ALA A 185 14.45 -27.66 6.10
N LEU A 186 13.66 -26.96 5.26
CA LEU A 186 12.37 -27.45 4.79
C LEU A 186 12.40 -28.02 3.37
N ASP A 187 13.51 -27.86 2.63
CA ASP A 187 13.66 -28.25 1.21
C ASP A 187 12.61 -27.60 0.28
N ILE A 188 12.20 -26.37 0.59
CA ILE A 188 11.23 -25.59 -0.19
C ILE A 188 11.97 -24.51 -0.99
N LYS A 189 11.88 -24.59 -2.33
CA LYS A 189 12.57 -23.66 -3.25
C LYS A 189 11.67 -22.60 -3.86
N GLU A 190 10.36 -22.81 -3.81
CA GLU A 190 9.36 -21.83 -4.25
C GLU A 190 8.83 -21.10 -3.03
N TYR A 191 9.21 -19.84 -2.85
CA TYR A 191 8.69 -19.06 -1.74
C TYR A 191 8.60 -17.57 -2.05
N THR A 192 7.73 -16.89 -1.31
CA THR A 192 7.63 -15.43 -1.31
C THR A 192 7.79 -14.91 0.11
N VAL A 193 8.68 -13.93 0.27
CA VAL A 193 8.85 -13.11 1.47
C VAL A 193 7.90 -11.91 1.38
N VAL A 194 6.99 -11.81 2.33
CA VAL A 194 6.05 -10.70 2.48
C VAL A 194 6.54 -9.83 3.63
N TYR A 195 6.95 -8.61 3.31
CA TYR A 195 7.35 -7.61 4.29
C TYR A 195 6.16 -6.66 4.52
N LEU A 196 5.42 -6.89 5.60
CA LEU A 196 4.13 -6.26 5.85
C LEU A 196 4.30 -5.04 6.75
N THR A 197 3.98 -3.87 6.23
CA THR A 197 4.10 -2.58 6.94
C THR A 197 2.74 -1.91 7.08
N LEU A 198 2.62 -0.90 7.95
CA LEU A 198 1.35 -0.18 8.11
C LEU A 198 1.10 0.82 6.96
N THR A 199 2.15 1.54 6.53
CA THR A 199 2.02 2.66 5.58
C THR A 199 2.89 2.52 4.32
N GLY A 200 3.67 1.44 4.18
CA GLY A 200 4.60 1.25 3.06
C GLY A 200 5.90 2.05 3.16
N ASP A 201 6.04 2.96 4.14
CA ASP A 201 7.20 3.87 4.25
C ASP A 201 8.46 3.19 4.78
N LYS A 202 8.31 1.99 5.37
CA LYS A 202 9.40 1.20 5.93
C LYS A 202 9.91 0.21 4.89
N GLU A 203 11.18 0.34 4.54
CA GLU A 203 11.85 -0.54 3.61
C GLU A 203 12.65 -1.63 4.34
N PRO A 204 12.65 -2.88 3.86
CA PRO A 204 13.53 -3.91 4.40
C PRO A 204 15.00 -3.54 4.20
N PRO A 205 15.92 -3.98 5.07
CA PRO A 205 17.31 -3.55 5.06
C PRO A 205 18.14 -4.32 4.01
N LEU A 206 17.78 -4.22 2.73
CA LEU A 206 18.33 -5.03 1.64
C LEU A 206 19.86 -4.84 1.45
N GLY A 207 20.40 -3.68 1.81
CA GLY A 207 21.81 -3.35 1.62
C GLY A 207 22.73 -3.72 2.79
N SER A 208 22.20 -4.23 3.92
CA SER A 208 22.98 -4.44 5.14
C SER A 208 23.31 -5.91 5.42
N TYR A 209 23.08 -6.81 4.45
CA TYR A 209 23.28 -8.24 4.67
C TYR A 209 24.73 -8.67 4.55
N SER A 210 25.12 -9.62 5.41
CA SER A 210 26.48 -10.16 5.43
C SER A 210 26.79 -10.95 4.17
N LYS A 211 28.09 -11.06 3.83
CA LYS A 211 28.57 -11.80 2.65
C LYS A 211 28.22 -13.29 2.72
N ASP A 212 28.03 -13.85 3.92
CA ASP A 212 27.66 -15.25 4.11
C ASP A 212 26.26 -15.55 3.57
N PHE A 213 25.41 -14.52 3.48
CA PHE A 213 24.06 -14.61 2.92
C PHE A 213 23.95 -14.06 1.50
N LYS A 214 25.08 -13.84 0.80
CA LYS A 214 25.09 -13.16 -0.51
C LYS A 214 24.09 -13.74 -1.50
N LYS A 215 24.02 -15.07 -1.65
CA LYS A 215 23.04 -15.75 -2.52
C LYS A 215 21.60 -15.30 -2.22
N TYR A 216 21.22 -15.26 -0.95
CA TYR A 216 19.86 -14.91 -0.52
C TYR A 216 19.61 -13.41 -0.65
N ALA A 217 20.61 -12.58 -0.31
CA ALA A 217 20.53 -11.13 -0.48
C ALA A 217 20.34 -10.75 -1.96
N ASP A 218 21.11 -11.37 -2.87
CA ASP A 218 21.00 -11.16 -4.31
C ASP A 218 19.59 -11.52 -4.82
N ASN A 219 19.01 -12.62 -4.33
CA ASN A 219 17.67 -13.09 -4.72
C ASN A 219 16.53 -12.21 -4.17
N LEU A 220 16.71 -11.57 -3.02
CA LEU A 220 15.66 -10.79 -2.35
C LEU A 220 15.27 -9.52 -3.13
N HIS A 221 16.09 -9.11 -4.10
CA HIS A 221 15.76 -8.03 -5.04
C HIS A 221 14.75 -8.43 -6.12
N ASP A 222 14.48 -9.73 -6.31
CA ASP A 222 13.47 -10.21 -7.26
C ASP A 222 12.06 -9.96 -6.71
N GLU A 223 11.20 -9.25 -7.46
CA GLU A 223 9.79 -9.00 -7.10
C GLU A 223 8.94 -10.28 -7.02
N ARG A 224 9.48 -11.40 -7.53
CA ARG A 224 8.90 -12.72 -7.34
C ARG A 224 9.13 -13.26 -5.93
N ILE A 225 10.25 -12.86 -5.32
CA ILE A 225 10.68 -13.27 -3.99
C ILE A 225 10.20 -12.29 -2.93
N LEU A 226 10.39 -10.97 -3.11
CA LEU A 226 10.00 -9.97 -2.11
C LEU A 226 8.72 -9.24 -2.52
N LYS A 227 7.69 -9.32 -1.66
CA LYS A 227 6.48 -8.52 -1.73
C LYS A 227 6.45 -7.54 -0.55
N LYS A 228 6.46 -6.24 -0.86
CA LYS A 228 6.24 -5.17 0.12
C LYS A 228 4.76 -4.80 0.12
N VAL A 229 4.17 -4.69 1.30
CA VAL A 229 2.74 -4.44 1.51
C VAL A 229 2.56 -3.35 2.54
#